data_AF-A0A8H2LGG3-F1
#
_entry.id   AF-A0A8H2LGG3-F1
#
_cell.length_a   1.000
_cell.length_b   1.000
_cell.length_c   1.000
_cell.angle_alpha   90.00
_cell.angle_beta   90.00
_cell.angle_gamma   90.00
#
_symmetry.space_group_name_H-M   'P 1'
#
loop_
_entity.id
_entity.type
_entity.pdbx_description
1 polymer ?
#
loop_
_entity_poly.entity_id
_entity_poly.type
_entity_poly.pdbx_seq_one_letter_code
_entity_poly.pdbx_strand_id
1 'polypeptide(L)'
;MEIKKINIKKIAQYCITNVLRTDTDKPGFVHLDFGNNLTSYKLRSIMVALKEELSNFTTQRFNSRLTYHWLVRFDQQVNTPFHLDNAEEQSLLMLGYEPSEIKSELYLADFFKYAKDSKAVPKEYIKEITPIFKDDESLLASYTTKVNPFYRDSYSIVLINNSNPKSHSEMLGVFHKVIIMTPDLNKSRIVNSMIINMLPKGEVNKNEPNEAEFLNTNAISK
;
A
#
# COMPACT_ATOMS: atom_id res chain seq x y z
N MET A 1 -5.89 -3.97 -12.27
CA MET A 1 -6.89 -5.02 -12.61
C MET A 1 -8.26 -4.37 -12.49
N GLU A 2 -9.03 -4.36 -13.57
CA GLU A 2 -10.42 -3.88 -13.55
C GLU A 2 -11.32 -4.91 -12.85
N ILE A 3 -12.15 -4.47 -11.91
CA ILE A 3 -13.03 -5.29 -11.09
C ILE A 3 -14.47 -5.15 -11.59
N LYS A 4 -14.88 -6.07 -12.47
CA LYS A 4 -16.26 -6.11 -13.00
C LYS A 4 -17.28 -6.63 -11.98
N LYS A 5 -16.85 -7.47 -11.05
CA LYS A 5 -17.66 -8.03 -9.96
C LYS A 5 -16.82 -8.18 -8.71
N ILE A 6 -17.30 -7.63 -7.60
CA ILE A 6 -16.63 -7.73 -6.32
C ILE A 6 -16.75 -9.16 -5.81
N ASN A 7 -15.62 -9.87 -5.78
CA ASN A 7 -15.44 -11.15 -5.11
C ASN A 7 -14.18 -11.05 -4.25
N ILE A 8 -14.37 -10.80 -2.96
CA ILE A 8 -13.27 -10.49 -2.04
C ILE A 8 -12.26 -11.63 -1.98
N LYS A 9 -12.69 -12.90 -1.95
CA LYS A 9 -11.77 -14.05 -1.95
C LYS A 9 -10.88 -14.12 -3.19
N LYS A 10 -11.46 -13.90 -4.38
CA LYS A 10 -10.70 -13.89 -5.63
C LYS A 10 -9.72 -12.71 -5.68
N ILE A 11 -10.16 -11.55 -5.21
CA ILE A 11 -9.31 -10.35 -5.12
C ILE A 11 -8.17 -10.60 -4.12
N ALA A 12 -8.46 -11.14 -2.94
CA ALA A 12 -7.47 -11.49 -1.93
C ALA A 12 -6.43 -12.48 -2.46
N GLN A 13 -6.85 -13.54 -3.16
CA GLN A 13 -5.91 -14.48 -3.78
C GLN A 13 -4.96 -13.81 -4.78
N TYR A 14 -5.49 -12.88 -5.58
CA TYR A 14 -4.68 -12.09 -6.52
C TYR A 14 -3.70 -11.17 -5.76
N CYS A 15 -4.14 -10.51 -4.70
CA CYS A 15 -3.30 -9.70 -3.82
C CYS A 15 -2.18 -10.54 -3.18
N ILE A 16 -2.51 -11.67 -2.56
CA ILE A 16 -1.56 -12.59 -1.92
C ILE A 16 -0.44 -12.97 -2.90
N THR A 17 -0.82 -13.37 -4.12
CA THR A 17 0.11 -13.87 -5.14
C THR A 17 1.10 -12.81 -5.62
N ASN A 18 0.73 -11.52 -5.58
CA ASN A 18 1.52 -10.44 -6.19
C ASN A 18 2.14 -9.47 -5.18
N VAL A 19 1.59 -9.38 -3.97
CA VAL A 19 2.02 -8.43 -2.93
C VAL A 19 2.87 -9.11 -1.86
N LEU A 20 2.45 -10.27 -1.34
CA LEU A 20 3.12 -10.97 -0.24
C LEU A 20 4.29 -11.80 -0.77
N ARG A 21 5.31 -11.12 -1.28
CA ARG A 21 6.50 -11.70 -1.93
C ARG A 21 7.68 -11.83 -0.96
N THR A 22 8.48 -12.88 -1.12
CA THR A 22 9.78 -13.11 -0.45
C THR A 22 10.97 -12.83 -1.35
N ASP A 23 10.72 -12.53 -2.63
CA ASP A 23 11.72 -12.29 -3.68
C ASP A 23 11.28 -11.13 -4.59
N THR A 24 12.05 -10.89 -5.65
CA THR A 24 11.85 -9.79 -6.59
C THR A 24 11.20 -10.20 -7.92
N ASP A 25 10.60 -11.39 -7.97
CA ASP A 25 9.92 -11.91 -9.17
C ASP A 25 8.48 -11.43 -9.27
N LYS A 26 7.89 -11.02 -8.14
CA LYS A 26 6.54 -10.43 -8.07
C LYS A 26 6.61 -8.93 -7.81
N PRO A 27 5.59 -8.16 -8.25
CA PRO A 27 5.65 -6.70 -8.18
C PRO A 27 5.73 -6.13 -6.76
N GLY A 28 5.21 -6.81 -5.75
CA GLY A 28 5.11 -6.28 -4.39
C GLY A 28 3.96 -5.28 -4.21
N PHE A 29 3.11 -5.10 -5.22
CA PHE A 29 1.92 -4.28 -5.15
C PHE A 29 0.86 -4.77 -6.15
N VAL A 30 -0.38 -4.33 -5.97
CA VAL A 30 -1.47 -4.47 -6.95
C VAL A 30 -2.31 -3.21 -7.00
N HIS A 31 -2.84 -2.90 -8.19
CA HIS A 31 -3.87 -1.88 -8.40
C HIS A 31 -5.19 -2.55 -8.80
N LEU A 32 -6.26 -2.23 -8.08
CA LEU A 32 -7.61 -2.73 -8.27
C LEU A 32 -8.53 -1.55 -8.60
N ASP A 33 -9.07 -1.53 -9.81
CA ASP A 33 -9.96 -0.47 -10.28
C ASP A 33 -11.41 -0.97 -10.21
N PHE A 34 -12.25 -0.29 -9.45
CA PHE A 34 -13.67 -0.65 -9.24
C PHE A 34 -14.64 0.20 -10.07
N GLY A 35 -14.14 1.11 -10.91
CA GLY A 35 -14.96 2.03 -11.69
C GLY A 35 -15.73 3.03 -10.83
N ASN A 36 -16.78 3.61 -11.40
CA ASN A 36 -17.50 4.75 -10.82
C ASN A 36 -18.72 4.39 -9.95
N ASN A 37 -19.10 3.10 -9.90
CA ASN A 37 -20.35 2.66 -9.27
C ASN A 37 -20.13 2.17 -7.82
N LEU A 38 -19.43 2.97 -7.00
CA LEU A 38 -19.25 2.75 -5.57
C LEU A 38 -19.54 4.02 -4.77
N THR A 39 -19.56 3.89 -3.46
CA THR A 39 -19.56 5.00 -2.50
C THR A 39 -18.31 4.94 -1.65
N SER A 40 -17.97 6.04 -0.98
CA SER A 40 -16.85 6.09 -0.02
C SER A 40 -16.99 5.01 1.07
N TYR A 41 -18.20 4.82 1.61
CA TYR A 41 -18.47 3.73 2.56
C TYR A 41 -18.17 2.37 1.93
N LYS A 42 -18.69 2.11 0.73
CA LYS A 42 -18.53 0.81 0.08
C LYS A 42 -17.06 0.50 -0.26
N LEU A 43 -16.29 1.49 -0.70
CA LEU A 43 -14.84 1.36 -0.89
C LEU A 43 -14.16 0.91 0.39
N ARG A 44 -14.41 1.62 1.51
CA ARG A 44 -13.84 1.28 2.82
C ARG A 44 -14.28 -0.11 3.31
N SER A 45 -15.54 -0.50 3.10
CA SER A 45 -16.00 -1.86 3.42
C SER A 45 -15.26 -2.94 2.61
N ILE A 46 -14.93 -2.68 1.34
CA ILE A 46 -14.13 -3.60 0.52
C ILE A 46 -12.72 -3.71 1.08
N MET A 47 -12.11 -2.59 1.49
CA MET A 47 -10.77 -2.58 2.09
C MET A 47 -10.72 -3.41 3.37
N VAL A 48 -11.72 -3.24 4.26
CA VAL A 48 -11.85 -4.03 5.51
C VAL A 48 -11.99 -5.52 5.19
N ALA A 49 -12.94 -5.89 4.33
CA ALA A 49 -13.15 -7.29 3.97
C ALA A 49 -11.91 -7.91 3.29
N LEU A 50 -11.19 -7.14 2.49
CA LEU A 50 -9.93 -7.56 1.89
C LEU A 50 -8.86 -7.83 2.96
N LYS A 51 -8.71 -6.93 3.95
CA LYS A 51 -7.79 -7.13 5.08
C LYS A 51 -8.13 -8.39 5.87
N GLU A 52 -9.40 -8.69 6.11
CA GLU A 52 -9.83 -9.92 6.80
C GLU A 52 -9.41 -11.18 6.04
N GLU A 53 -9.66 -11.26 4.74
CA GLU A 53 -9.24 -12.42 3.93
C GLU A 53 -7.71 -12.54 3.84
N LEU A 54 -7.00 -11.43 3.74
CA LEU A 54 -5.53 -11.42 3.83
C LEU A 54 -5.06 -11.94 5.19
N SER A 55 -5.71 -11.53 6.28
CA SER A 55 -5.38 -11.99 7.64
C SER A 55 -5.64 -13.47 7.85
N ASN A 56 -6.69 -14.01 7.24
CA ASN A 56 -6.96 -15.45 7.26
C ASN A 56 -5.82 -16.22 6.59
N PHE A 57 -5.37 -15.74 5.43
CA PHE A 57 -4.22 -16.33 4.73
C PHE A 57 -2.93 -16.27 5.56
N THR A 58 -2.56 -15.10 6.10
CA THR A 58 -1.32 -14.98 6.88
C THR A 58 -1.35 -15.83 8.14
N THR A 59 -2.52 -15.98 8.77
CA THR A 59 -2.69 -16.81 9.96
C THR A 59 -2.43 -18.28 9.63
N GLN A 60 -2.90 -18.75 8.47
CA GLN A 60 -2.68 -20.13 8.02
C GLN A 60 -1.25 -20.36 7.53
N ARG A 61 -0.67 -19.38 6.82
CA ARG A 61 0.62 -19.53 6.12
C ARG A 61 1.84 -19.24 7.00
N PHE A 62 1.74 -18.22 7.85
CA PHE A 62 2.84 -17.67 8.65
C PHE A 62 2.60 -17.78 10.16
N ASN A 63 1.43 -18.31 10.58
CA ASN A 63 1.02 -18.29 11.99
C ASN A 63 1.03 -16.87 12.58
N SER A 64 0.65 -15.88 11.76
CA SER A 64 0.64 -14.44 12.08
C SER A 64 -0.64 -13.77 11.61
N ARG A 65 -1.16 -12.82 12.41
CA ARG A 65 -2.40 -12.09 12.12
C ARG A 65 -2.07 -10.70 11.58
N LEU A 66 -2.92 -10.18 10.70
CA LEU A 66 -2.88 -8.78 10.30
C LEU A 66 -3.70 -7.90 11.28
N THR A 67 -3.04 -6.89 11.84
CA THR A 67 -3.60 -5.93 12.81
C THR A 67 -3.50 -4.52 12.27
N TYR A 68 -4.49 -3.67 12.55
CA TYR A 68 -4.43 -2.28 12.12
C TYR A 68 -3.41 -1.52 12.96
N HIS A 69 -2.49 -0.83 12.28
CA HIS A 69 -1.64 0.18 12.90
C HIS A 69 -2.27 1.57 12.76
N TRP A 70 -2.87 1.83 11.59
CA TRP A 70 -3.41 3.14 11.24
C TRP A 70 -4.62 3.01 10.34
N LEU A 71 -5.66 3.83 10.59
CA LEU A 71 -6.86 3.95 9.77
C LEU A 71 -7.22 5.43 9.64
N VAL A 72 -7.12 6.01 8.45
CA VAL A 72 -7.39 7.44 8.25
C VAL A 72 -7.97 7.72 6.87
N ARG A 73 -8.54 8.91 6.73
CA ARG A 73 -8.88 9.53 5.46
C ARG A 73 -8.15 10.85 5.37
N PHE A 74 -7.44 11.13 4.29
CA PHE A 74 -6.71 12.38 4.14
C PHE A 74 -6.85 12.97 2.75
N ASP A 75 -6.65 14.28 2.65
CA ASP A 75 -6.64 15.02 1.40
C ASP A 75 -5.20 15.11 0.86
N GLN A 76 -4.89 14.33 -0.17
CA GLN A 76 -3.52 14.27 -0.71
C GLN A 76 -3.29 15.36 -1.76
N GLN A 77 -2.71 16.48 -1.34
CA GLN A 77 -2.39 17.63 -2.21
C GLN A 77 -0.89 17.83 -2.44
N VAL A 78 -0.05 17.03 -1.78
CA VAL A 78 1.40 17.19 -1.79
C VAL A 78 2.10 16.01 -2.44
N ASN A 79 3.23 16.30 -3.11
CA ASN A 79 4.14 15.26 -3.59
C ASN A 79 4.81 14.56 -2.41
N THR A 80 5.19 13.31 -2.61
CA THR A 80 6.03 12.58 -1.68
C THR A 80 7.34 12.20 -2.36
N PRO A 81 8.44 12.01 -1.61
CA PRO A 81 9.58 11.25 -2.11
C PRO A 81 9.22 9.77 -2.23
N PHE A 82 10.16 8.95 -2.74
CA PHE A 82 10.08 7.50 -2.56
C PHE A 82 10.27 7.15 -1.08
N HIS A 83 9.29 6.45 -0.51
CA HIS A 83 9.30 6.11 0.92
C HIS A 83 8.48 4.86 1.25
N LEU A 84 8.66 4.37 2.47
CA LEU A 84 7.78 3.42 3.17
C LEU A 84 7.02 4.18 4.26
N ASP A 85 5.73 3.89 4.41
CA ASP A 85 4.85 4.57 5.37
C ASP A 85 4.91 3.88 6.73
N ASN A 86 5.54 4.49 7.75
CA ASN A 86 5.62 3.97 9.12
C ASN A 86 5.83 2.45 9.18
N ALA A 87 6.73 1.96 8.32
CA ALA A 87 6.86 0.54 8.03
C ALA A 87 7.48 -0.23 9.20
N GLU A 88 6.72 -1.20 9.70
CA GLU A 88 7.28 -2.28 10.50
C GLU A 88 7.98 -3.33 9.62
N GLU A 89 8.68 -4.27 10.26
CA GLU A 89 9.42 -5.33 9.57
C GLU A 89 8.55 -6.11 8.58
N GLN A 90 7.27 -6.29 8.91
CA GLN A 90 6.29 -6.92 8.04
C GLN A 90 4.98 -6.13 8.08
N SER A 91 4.73 -5.37 7.02
CA SER A 91 3.55 -4.53 6.93
C SER A 91 3.01 -4.43 5.51
N LEU A 92 1.72 -4.12 5.41
CA LEU A 92 1.02 -3.82 4.19
C LEU A 92 0.43 -2.41 4.30
N LEU A 93 0.47 -1.68 3.19
CA LEU A 93 -0.20 -0.39 3.03
C LEU A 93 -1.34 -0.57 2.02
N MET A 94 -2.56 -0.25 2.42
CA MET A 94 -3.74 -0.28 1.54
C MET A 94 -4.32 1.12 1.38
N LEU A 95 -4.29 1.62 0.15
CA LEU A 95 -4.75 2.96 -0.22
C LEU A 95 -6.02 2.85 -1.08
N GLY A 96 -7.13 3.37 -0.58
CA GLY A 96 -8.40 3.48 -1.28
C GLY A 96 -8.61 4.90 -1.81
N TYR A 97 -8.48 5.07 -3.12
CA TYR A 97 -8.70 6.32 -3.82
C TYR A 97 -10.17 6.51 -4.17
N GLU A 98 -10.73 7.65 -3.79
CA GLU A 98 -12.03 8.11 -4.25
C GLU A 98 -11.89 8.91 -5.56
N PRO A 99 -12.96 9.04 -6.38
CA PRO A 99 -12.98 9.89 -7.55
C PRO A 99 -12.47 11.30 -7.25
N SER A 100 -11.59 11.83 -8.11
CA SER A 100 -11.01 13.15 -7.93
C SER A 100 -10.60 13.78 -9.26
N GLU A 101 -10.80 15.09 -9.36
CA GLU A 101 -10.38 15.90 -10.51
C GLU A 101 -8.87 16.22 -10.48
N ILE A 102 -8.23 16.01 -9.33
CA ILE A 102 -6.82 16.31 -9.13
C ILE A 102 -6.00 15.20 -9.78
N LYS A 103 -5.28 15.57 -10.84
CA LYS A 103 -4.41 14.65 -11.57
C LYS A 103 -3.20 14.29 -10.74
N SER A 104 -2.98 12.99 -10.58
CA SER A 104 -1.87 12.45 -9.80
C SER A 104 -1.29 11.20 -10.43
N GLU A 105 -0.06 10.91 -10.08
CA GLU A 105 0.66 9.71 -10.49
C GLU A 105 1.20 9.00 -9.26
N LEU A 106 1.14 7.67 -9.26
CA LEU A 106 1.72 6.82 -8.21
C LEU A 106 2.82 5.96 -8.85
N TYR A 107 3.98 5.95 -8.22
CA TYR A 107 5.15 5.20 -8.63
C TYR A 107 5.54 4.24 -7.51
N LEU A 108 5.90 3.02 -7.86
CA LEU A 108 6.45 2.01 -6.95
C LEU A 108 7.84 1.64 -7.40
N ALA A 109 8.83 1.66 -6.50
CA ALA A 109 10.19 1.28 -6.78
C ALA A 109 10.60 0.05 -5.97
N ASP A 110 11.06 -1.00 -6.65
CA ASP A 110 11.61 -2.20 -6.00
C ASP A 110 13.07 -1.96 -5.59
N PHE A 111 13.24 -1.40 -4.40
CA PHE A 111 14.55 -1.12 -3.85
C PHE A 111 15.37 -2.39 -3.58
N PHE A 112 14.72 -3.50 -3.20
CA PHE A 112 15.43 -4.77 -2.97
C PHE A 112 16.01 -5.32 -4.27
N LYS A 113 15.28 -5.19 -5.38
CA LYS A 113 15.80 -5.53 -6.70
C LYS A 113 16.96 -4.63 -7.10
N TYR A 114 16.82 -3.32 -6.91
CA TYR A 114 17.91 -2.37 -7.12
C TYR A 114 19.17 -2.75 -6.32
N ALA A 115 19.04 -2.98 -5.02
CA ALA A 115 20.16 -3.31 -4.14
C ALA A 115 20.81 -4.66 -4.50
N LYS A 116 20.04 -5.63 -4.99
CA LYS A 116 20.56 -6.93 -5.46
C LYS A 116 21.32 -6.82 -6.77
N ASP A 117 20.81 -6.03 -7.72
CA ASP A 117 21.35 -5.92 -9.07
C ASP A 117 22.48 -4.88 -9.18
N SER A 118 22.50 -3.90 -8.28
CA SER A 118 23.49 -2.81 -8.27
C SER A 118 24.84 -3.26 -7.73
N LYS A 119 25.91 -3.01 -8.49
CA LYS A 119 27.30 -3.16 -8.02
C LYS A 119 27.74 -2.02 -7.08
N ALA A 120 26.98 -0.93 -7.05
CA ALA A 120 27.31 0.28 -6.30
C ALA A 120 26.77 0.25 -4.86
N VAL A 121 25.79 -0.61 -4.58
CA VAL A 121 25.20 -0.75 -3.24
C VAL A 121 25.95 -1.85 -2.48
N PRO A 122 26.58 -1.57 -1.34
CA PRO A 122 27.16 -2.60 -0.49
C PRO A 122 26.09 -3.65 -0.14
N LYS A 123 26.44 -4.94 -0.10
CA LYS A 123 25.48 -6.00 0.21
C LYS A 123 24.86 -5.83 1.59
N GLU A 124 25.56 -5.15 2.48
CA GLU A 124 25.15 -4.81 3.84
C GLU A 124 24.10 -3.69 3.88
N TYR A 125 23.99 -2.87 2.83
CA TYR A 125 23.07 -1.72 2.77
C TYR A 125 21.59 -2.11 2.81
N ILE A 126 21.26 -3.35 2.40
CA ILE A 126 19.91 -3.92 2.55
C ILE A 126 19.49 -3.98 4.03
N LYS A 127 20.43 -4.08 4.97
CA LYS A 127 20.15 -4.09 6.41
C LYS A 127 19.91 -2.70 7.00
N GLU A 128 20.22 -1.65 6.24
CA GLU A 128 20.13 -0.25 6.66
C GLU A 128 19.14 0.55 5.81
N ILE A 129 18.16 -0.13 5.19
CA ILE A 129 17.12 0.53 4.40
C ILE A 129 16.41 1.57 5.26
N THR A 130 16.67 2.84 4.94
CA THR A 130 15.96 3.95 5.56
C THR A 130 14.57 4.09 4.92
N PRO A 131 13.55 4.51 5.67
CA PRO A 131 12.19 4.62 5.15
C PRO A 131 12.01 5.64 4.03
N ILE A 132 13.00 6.49 3.73
CA ILE A 132 12.95 7.50 2.67
C ILE A 132 14.19 7.34 1.82
N PHE A 133 14.03 7.20 0.51
CA PHE A 133 15.15 7.16 -0.41
C PHE A 133 15.75 8.57 -0.56
N LYS A 134 17.05 8.72 -0.23
CA LYS A 134 17.74 10.01 -0.18
C LYS A 134 18.78 10.20 -1.29
N ASP A 135 19.11 9.15 -2.03
CA ASP A 135 20.06 9.21 -3.13
C ASP A 135 19.39 9.73 -4.41
N ASP A 136 20.16 9.79 -5.50
CA ASP A 136 19.65 10.17 -6.81
C ASP A 136 18.55 9.19 -7.29
N GLU A 137 17.32 9.67 -7.43
CA GLU A 137 16.17 8.89 -7.89
C GLU A 137 16.39 8.26 -9.28
N SER A 138 17.31 8.80 -10.09
CA SER A 138 17.66 8.22 -11.39
C SER A 138 18.15 6.77 -11.28
N LEU A 139 18.72 6.40 -10.13
CA LEU A 139 19.20 5.05 -9.83
C LEU A 139 18.05 4.04 -9.74
N LEU A 140 16.85 4.48 -9.37
CA LEU A 140 15.66 3.64 -9.25
C LEU A 140 14.85 3.54 -10.55
N ALA A 141 15.20 4.30 -11.59
CA ALA A 141 14.38 4.42 -12.81
C ALA A 141 14.06 3.05 -13.45
N SER A 142 15.05 2.15 -13.53
CA SER A 142 14.86 0.80 -14.11
C SER A 142 14.09 -0.17 -13.20
N TYR A 143 13.89 0.20 -11.94
CA TYR A 143 13.20 -0.59 -10.92
C TYR A 143 11.86 0.02 -10.52
N THR A 144 11.47 1.11 -11.20
CA THR A 144 10.26 1.88 -10.90
C THR A 144 9.15 1.50 -11.88
N THR A 145 7.98 1.20 -11.33
CA THR A 145 6.74 1.00 -12.08
C THR A 145 5.78 2.15 -11.79
N LYS A 146 5.31 2.82 -12.85
CA LYS A 146 4.16 3.73 -12.76
C LYS A 146 2.89 2.89 -12.68
N VAL A 147 2.07 3.11 -11.66
CA VAL A 147 0.76 2.46 -11.55
C VAL A 147 -0.12 2.94 -12.69
N ASN A 148 -0.91 2.02 -13.26
CA ASN A 148 -1.90 2.36 -14.28
C ASN A 148 -2.73 3.59 -13.87
N PRO A 149 -3.16 4.42 -14.84
CA PRO A 149 -3.78 5.71 -14.56
C PRO A 149 -4.94 5.58 -13.58
N PHE A 150 -5.00 6.50 -12.61
CA PHE A 150 -6.21 6.71 -11.83
C PHE A 150 -7.20 7.46 -12.70
N TYR A 151 -8.27 6.80 -13.12
CA TYR A 151 -9.36 7.47 -13.83
C TYR A 151 -10.06 8.42 -12.87
N ARG A 152 -10.31 9.65 -13.33
CA ARG A 152 -10.94 10.74 -12.57
C ARG A 152 -12.19 10.28 -11.82
N ASP A 153 -13.01 9.47 -12.48
CA ASP A 153 -14.34 9.11 -11.98
C ASP A 153 -14.37 7.75 -11.29
N SER A 154 -13.22 7.12 -11.03
CA SER A 154 -13.16 5.74 -10.55
C SER A 154 -12.68 5.62 -9.11
N TYR A 155 -13.30 4.69 -8.38
CA TYR A 155 -12.82 4.20 -7.09
C TYR A 155 -11.77 3.14 -7.31
N SER A 156 -10.65 3.24 -6.61
CA SER A 156 -9.52 2.30 -6.78
C SER A 156 -8.91 1.92 -5.44
N ILE A 157 -8.36 0.72 -5.36
CA ILE A 157 -7.51 0.29 -4.24
C ILE A 157 -6.13 -0.04 -4.77
N VAL A 158 -5.10 0.49 -4.13
CA VAL A 158 -3.72 0.03 -4.30
C VAL A 158 -3.28 -0.65 -3.01
N LEU A 159 -2.89 -1.91 -3.10
CA LEU A 159 -2.31 -2.64 -1.99
C LEU A 159 -0.81 -2.79 -2.25
N ILE A 160 0.01 -2.40 -1.29
CA ILE A 160 1.45 -2.29 -1.39
C ILE A 160 2.06 -3.12 -0.26
N ASN A 161 3.09 -3.90 -0.57
CA ASN A 161 3.95 -4.47 0.45
C ASN A 161 4.82 -3.35 1.00
N ASN A 162 4.55 -2.97 2.26
CA ASN A 162 5.18 -1.84 2.93
C ASN A 162 6.23 -2.33 3.93
N SER A 163 6.64 -3.59 3.85
CA SER A 163 7.58 -4.20 4.80
C SER A 163 8.97 -3.60 4.70
N ASN A 164 9.59 -3.31 5.86
CA ASN A 164 10.99 -2.93 5.96
C ASN A 164 11.79 -3.98 6.76
N PRO A 165 12.03 -5.17 6.20
CA PRO A 165 12.66 -6.26 6.95
C PRO A 165 14.10 -5.91 7.35
N LYS A 166 14.38 -5.90 8.66
CA LYS A 166 15.72 -5.64 9.22
C LYS A 166 16.58 -6.90 9.34
N SER A 167 15.95 -8.07 9.39
CA SER A 167 16.61 -9.38 9.39
C SER A 167 15.78 -10.38 8.59
N HIS A 168 16.04 -11.70 8.71
CA HIS A 168 15.41 -12.79 7.94
C HIS A 168 13.99 -12.46 7.47
N SER A 169 13.86 -12.18 6.17
CA SER A 169 12.66 -11.53 5.64
C SER A 169 11.66 -12.56 5.18
N GLU A 170 10.43 -12.52 5.68
CA GLU A 170 9.32 -13.23 5.02
C GLU A 170 8.58 -12.34 4.01
N MET A 171 8.79 -11.03 4.00
CA MET A 171 8.18 -10.13 3.01
C MET A 171 9.13 -9.00 2.58
N LEU A 172 9.22 -8.75 1.28
CA LEU A 172 10.01 -7.66 0.69
C LEU A 172 9.10 -6.51 0.24
N GLY A 173 9.22 -5.36 0.90
CA GLY A 173 8.46 -4.17 0.57
C GLY A 173 8.91 -3.49 -0.73
N VAL A 174 8.17 -2.46 -1.13
CA VAL A 174 8.52 -1.55 -2.23
C VAL A 174 8.32 -0.12 -1.79
N PHE A 175 9.20 0.78 -2.22
CA PHE A 175 8.98 2.21 -1.99
C PHE A 175 7.83 2.70 -2.85
N HIS A 176 7.10 3.70 -2.35
CA HIS A 176 6.07 4.37 -3.11
C HIS A 176 6.27 5.89 -3.13
N LYS A 177 5.80 6.51 -4.21
CA LYS A 177 5.92 7.95 -4.46
C LYS A 177 4.68 8.48 -5.17
N VAL A 178 4.12 9.57 -4.66
CA VAL A 178 3.02 10.29 -5.31
C VAL A 178 3.50 11.61 -5.90
N ILE A 179 3.09 11.87 -7.13
CA ILE A 179 3.21 13.16 -7.78
C ILE A 179 1.82 13.73 -8.03
N ILE A 180 1.52 14.89 -7.45
CA ILE A 180 0.36 15.71 -7.74
C ILE A 180 0.75 16.66 -8.87
N MET A 181 0.21 16.44 -10.06
CA MET A 181 0.60 17.20 -11.25
C MET A 181 0.08 18.63 -11.23
N THR A 182 -1.14 18.82 -10.72
CA THR A 182 -1.80 20.13 -10.64
C THR A 182 -2.63 20.16 -9.37
N PRO A 183 -2.05 20.62 -8.24
CA PRO A 183 -2.79 20.79 -7.00
C PRO A 183 -3.93 21.79 -7.19
N ASP A 184 -5.06 21.54 -6.55
CA ASP A 184 -6.19 22.48 -6.50
C ASP A 184 -6.78 22.42 -5.10
N LEU A 185 -6.42 23.40 -4.26
CA LEU A 185 -6.82 23.45 -2.86
C LEU A 185 -8.32 23.72 -2.65
N ASN A 186 -9.07 24.02 -3.73
CA ASN A 186 -10.53 24.15 -3.69
C ASN A 186 -11.23 22.81 -3.96
N LYS A 187 -10.48 21.76 -4.30
CA LYS A 187 -10.97 20.41 -4.55
C LYS A 187 -10.27 19.43 -3.63
N SER A 188 -10.91 18.30 -3.37
CA SER A 188 -10.32 17.25 -2.54
C SER A 188 -9.85 16.07 -3.36
N ARG A 189 -8.74 15.49 -2.93
CA ARG A 189 -8.23 14.20 -3.38
C ARG A 189 -8.17 13.25 -2.21
N ILE A 190 -9.32 12.65 -1.92
CA ILE A 190 -9.50 11.83 -0.72
C ILE A 190 -8.84 10.47 -0.94
N VAL A 191 -7.94 10.13 -0.03
CA VAL A 191 -7.33 8.80 0.09
C VAL A 191 -7.68 8.21 1.44
N ASN A 192 -8.26 7.01 1.41
CA ASN A 192 -8.50 6.17 2.58
C ASN A 192 -7.26 5.31 2.78
N SER A 193 -6.62 5.33 3.95
CA SER A 193 -5.37 4.59 4.19
C SER A 193 -5.49 3.63 5.37
N MET A 194 -4.99 2.42 5.15
CA MET A 194 -4.75 1.41 6.18
C MET A 194 -3.27 1.05 6.20
N ILE A 195 -2.62 1.26 7.35
CA ILE A 195 -1.33 0.62 7.63
C ILE A 195 -1.63 -0.61 8.47
N ILE A 196 -1.16 -1.76 7.99
CA ILE A 196 -1.51 -3.07 8.53
C ILE A 196 -0.21 -3.79 8.87
N ASN A 197 -0.01 -4.11 10.14
CA ASN A 197 1.17 -4.84 10.59
C ASN A 197 0.85 -6.33 10.72
N MET A 198 1.82 -7.18 10.40
CA MET A 198 1.75 -8.61 10.66
C MET A 198 2.35 -8.90 12.03
N LEU A 199 1.53 -9.40 12.95
CA LEU A 199 1.96 -9.76 14.31
C LEU A 199 1.89 -11.28 14.53
N PRO A 200 2.83 -11.88 15.28
CA PRO A 200 2.75 -13.28 15.65
C PRO A 200 1.42 -13.64 16.32
N LYS A 201 0.94 -14.87 16.09
CA LYS A 201 -0.28 -15.36 16.75
C LYS A 201 -0.14 -15.33 18.27
N GLY A 202 -1.06 -14.62 18.92
CA GLY A 202 -1.09 -14.44 20.38
C GLY A 202 -0.68 -13.04 20.82
N GLU A 203 0.00 -12.28 19.97
CA GLU A 203 0.21 -10.86 20.19
C GLU A 203 -1.05 -10.06 19.88
N VAL A 204 -1.31 -9.03 20.70
CA VAL A 204 -2.49 -8.18 20.58
C VAL A 204 -2.02 -6.74 20.47
N ASN A 205 -2.39 -6.07 19.39
CA ASN A 205 -2.27 -4.63 19.32
C ASN A 205 -3.37 -4.00 20.18
N LYS A 206 -3.00 -3.51 21.37
CA LYS A 206 -3.94 -2.90 22.33
C LYS A 206 -4.49 -1.55 21.86
N ASN A 207 -3.86 -0.95 20.86
CA ASN A 207 -4.20 0.37 20.32
C ASN A 207 -4.68 0.27 18.87
N GLU A 208 -5.33 -0.84 18.49
CA GLU A 208 -5.93 -0.90 17.15
C GLU A 208 -6.95 0.24 16.99
N PRO A 209 -6.86 1.03 15.90
CA PRO A 209 -7.85 2.03 15.59
C PRO A 209 -9.24 1.41 15.37
N ASN A 210 -10.28 2.20 15.64
CA ASN A 210 -11.66 1.74 15.54
C ASN A 210 -12.11 1.56 14.08
N GLU A 211 -12.26 0.32 13.64
CA GLU A 211 -12.72 -0.01 12.28
C GLU A 211 -14.12 0.53 11.97
N ALA A 212 -15.05 0.48 12.93
CA ALA A 212 -16.41 0.99 12.74
C ALA A 212 -16.41 2.52 12.56
N GLU A 213 -15.52 3.23 13.26
CA GLU A 213 -15.32 4.66 13.04
C GLU A 213 -14.74 4.91 11.65
N PHE A 214 -13.70 4.16 11.25
CA PHE A 214 -13.11 4.27 9.93
C PHE A 214 -14.14 4.06 8.82
N LEU A 215 -15.09 3.13 8.96
CA LEU A 215 -16.14 2.90 7.97
C LEU A 215 -17.14 4.05 7.86
N ASN A 216 -17.49 4.69 8.99
CA ASN A 216 -18.62 5.61 9.06
C ASN A 216 -18.22 7.09 9.12
N THR A 217 -16.96 7.40 9.38
CA THR A 217 -16.51 8.79 9.53
C THR A 217 -16.61 9.57 8.22
N ASN A 218 -16.95 10.85 8.33
CA ASN A 218 -16.82 11.84 7.26
C ASN A 218 -15.58 12.73 7.43
N ALA A 219 -14.85 12.58 8.54
CA ALA A 219 -13.64 13.35 8.79
C ALA A 219 -12.59 13.05 7.72
N ILE A 220 -11.85 14.10 7.35
CA ILE A 220 -10.74 14.07 6.40
C ILE A 220 -9.61 14.86 7.06
N SER A 221 -8.49 14.20 7.30
CA SER A 221 -7.25 14.82 7.75
C SER A 221 -6.66 15.68 6.63
N LYS A 222 -6.17 16.86 6.99
CA LYS A 222 -5.48 17.78 6.08
C LYS A 222 -3.98 17.66 6.25
#